data_AF-A0A1Q6FSV4-F1
#
_entry.id   AF-A0A1Q6FSV4-F1
#
_cell.length_a   1.000
_cell.length_b   1.000
_cell.length_c   1.000
_cell.angle_alpha   90.00
_cell.angle_beta   90.00
_cell.angle_gamma   90.00
#
_symmetry.space_group_name_H-M   'P 1'
#
loop_
_entity.id
_entity.type
_entity.pdbx_description
1 polymer ?
#
loop_
_entity_poly.entity_id
_entity_poly.type
_entity_poly.pdbx_seq_one_letter_code
_entity_poly.pdbx_strand_id
1 'polypeptide(L)'
;MAEKSVITNIENRIRQLMDDHKRLSDQCAELTAQRDSLKAENRTLQERIRELDGELSRMQLTEGLAGGSRNRDKARARVNRLMREVDKCIALLGRPE
;
A
#
# COMPACT_ATOMS: atom_id res chain seq x y z
N MET A 1 -30.46 32.07 -47.79
CA MET A 1 -30.34 30.60 -47.69
C MET A 1 -29.00 30.16 -47.08
N ALA A 2 -27.86 30.78 -47.47
CA ALA A 2 -26.55 30.45 -46.93
C ALA A 2 -26.38 30.71 -45.42
N GLU A 3 -26.83 31.85 -44.89
CA GLU A 3 -26.73 32.14 -43.43
C GLU A 3 -27.44 31.10 -42.57
N LYS A 4 -28.62 30.64 -42.99
CA LYS A 4 -29.40 29.64 -42.25
C LYS A 4 -28.69 28.28 -42.20
N SER A 5 -27.92 27.92 -43.25
CA SER A 5 -27.15 26.68 -43.25
C SER A 5 -25.90 26.79 -42.37
N VAL A 6 -25.26 27.96 -42.32
CA VAL A 6 -24.11 28.21 -41.42
C VAL A 6 -24.54 28.13 -39.97
N ILE A 7 -25.65 28.77 -39.59
CA ILE A 7 -26.19 28.70 -38.22
C ILE A 7 -26.50 27.24 -37.84
N THR A 8 -27.19 26.50 -38.72
CA THR A 8 -27.49 25.08 -38.47
C THR A 8 -26.23 24.22 -38.29
N ASN A 9 -25.17 24.50 -39.06
CA ASN A 9 -23.91 23.78 -38.96
C ASN A 9 -23.20 24.06 -37.62
N ILE A 10 -23.17 25.31 -37.20
CA ILE A 10 -22.60 25.72 -35.91
C ILE A 10 -23.38 25.08 -34.76
N GLU A 11 -24.71 25.11 -34.79
CA GLU A 11 -25.55 24.45 -33.78
C GLU A 11 -25.25 22.94 -33.68
N ASN A 12 -25.09 22.25 -34.81
CA ASN A 12 -24.76 20.84 -34.83
C ASN A 12 -23.37 20.57 -34.23
N ARG A 13 -22.36 21.40 -34.55
CA ARG A 13 -21.01 21.28 -33.97
C ARG A 13 -21.01 21.57 -32.47
N ILE A 14 -21.81 22.53 -32.00
CA ILE A 14 -21.96 22.81 -30.57
C ILE A 14 -22.59 21.62 -29.87
N ARG A 15 -23.68 21.05 -30.41
CA ARG A 15 -24.30 19.84 -29.82
C ARG A 15 -23.32 18.68 -29.74
N GLN A 16 -22.60 18.42 -30.83
CA GLN A 16 -21.59 17.36 -30.85
C GLN A 16 -20.49 17.59 -29.81
N LEU A 17 -20.00 18.83 -29.68
CA LEU A 17 -19.00 19.18 -28.68
C LEU A 17 -19.52 18.98 -27.25
N MET A 18 -20.79 19.31 -26.99
CA MET A 18 -21.43 19.09 -25.69
C MET A 18 -21.55 17.60 -25.37
N ASP A 19 -21.96 16.79 -26.35
CA ASP A 19 -22.08 15.34 -26.20
C ASP A 19 -20.72 14.68 -25.96
N ASP A 20 -19.69 15.09 -26.70
CA ASP A 20 -18.32 14.63 -26.50
C ASP A 20 -17.78 15.04 -25.13
N HIS A 21 -18.01 16.29 -24.71
CA HIS A 21 -17.59 16.75 -23.39
C HIS A 21 -18.26 15.94 -22.27
N LYS A 22 -19.57 15.70 -22.38
CA LYS A 22 -20.30 14.87 -21.42
C LYS A 22 -19.75 13.46 -21.36
N ARG A 23 -19.53 12.82 -22.52
CA ARG A 23 -18.94 11.48 -22.62
C ARG A 23 -17.55 11.42 -21.99
N LEU A 24 -16.68 12.39 -22.29
CA LEU A 24 -15.35 12.46 -21.69
C LEU A 24 -15.42 12.69 -20.17
N SER A 25 -16.34 13.53 -19.70
CA SER A 25 -16.55 13.76 -18.28
C SER A 25 -16.97 12.49 -17.55
N ASP A 26 -17.89 11.72 -18.13
CA ASP A 26 -18.34 10.44 -17.57
C ASP A 26 -17.19 9.42 -17.53
N GLN A 27 -16.40 9.33 -18.61
CA GLN A 27 -15.21 8.47 -18.65
C GLN A 27 -14.14 8.86 -17.62
N CYS A 28 -13.90 10.17 -17.45
CA CYS A 28 -12.98 10.66 -16.44
C CYS A 28 -13.45 10.30 -15.02
N ALA A 29 -14.75 10.42 -14.75
CA ALA A 29 -15.33 10.02 -13.46
C ALA A 29 -15.17 8.51 -13.22
N GLU A 30 -15.47 7.68 -14.23
CA GLU A 30 -15.32 6.23 -14.15
C GLU A 30 -13.87 5.80 -13.92
N LEU A 31 -12.94 6.32 -14.72
CA LEU A 31 -11.51 6.02 -14.57
C LEU A 31 -10.96 6.48 -13.21
N THR A 32 -11.46 7.61 -12.70
CA THR A 32 -11.09 8.10 -11.36
C THR A 32 -11.55 7.12 -10.28
N ALA A 33 -12.79 6.63 -10.37
CA ALA A 33 -13.35 5.66 -9.44
C ALA A 33 -12.59 4.31 -9.50
N GLN A 34 -12.28 3.82 -10.70
CA GLN A 34 -11.48 2.60 -10.89
C GLN A 34 -10.08 2.75 -10.27
N ARG A 35 -9.42 3.89 -10.51
CA ARG A 35 -8.11 4.21 -9.93
C ARG A 35 -8.16 4.23 -8.41
N ASP A 36 -9.20 4.82 -7.82
CA ASP A 36 -9.35 4.86 -6.36
C ASP A 36 -9.62 3.47 -5.76
N SER A 37 -10.43 2.66 -6.42
CA SER A 37 -10.67 1.26 -6.03
C SER A 37 -9.38 0.44 -6.06
N LEU A 38 -8.63 0.49 -7.16
CA LEU A 38 -7.35 -0.22 -7.30
C LEU A 38 -6.32 0.26 -6.27
N LYS A 39 -6.32 1.55 -5.95
CA LYS A 39 -5.43 2.11 -4.92
C LYS A 39 -5.79 1.62 -3.53
N ALA A 40 -7.08 1.45 -3.22
CA ALA A 40 -7.53 0.86 -1.96
C ALA A 40 -7.11 -0.62 -1.87
N GLU A 41 -7.36 -1.41 -2.92
CA GLU A 41 -6.96 -2.81 -2.98
C GLU A 41 -5.44 -2.98 -2.83
N ASN A 42 -4.65 -2.14 -3.50
CA ASN A 42 -3.20 -2.18 -3.39
C ASN A 42 -2.72 -1.93 -1.95
N ARG A 43 -3.36 -1.00 -1.22
CA ARG A 43 -3.06 -0.76 0.20
C ARG A 43 -3.37 -1.99 1.06
N THR A 44 -4.54 -2.59 0.88
CA THR A 44 -4.93 -3.81 1.60
C THR A 44 -3.97 -4.97 1.33
N LEU A 45 -3.58 -5.17 0.07
CA LEU A 45 -2.61 -6.21 -0.29
C LEU A 45 -1.22 -5.93 0.32
N GLN A 46 -0.77 -4.68 0.34
CA GLN A 46 0.49 -4.31 0.99
C GLN A 46 0.46 -4.55 2.51
N GLU A 47 -0.66 -4.24 3.16
CA GLU A 47 -0.86 -4.55 4.58
C GLU A 47 -0.80 -6.06 4.82
N ARG A 48 -1.48 -6.85 3.98
CA ARG A 48 -1.45 -8.31 4.09
C ARG A 48 -0.05 -8.89 3.88
N ILE A 49 0.73 -8.36 2.94
CA ILE A 49 2.12 -8.74 2.74
C ILE A 49 2.94 -8.46 4.01
N ARG A 50 2.79 -7.28 4.62
CA ARG A 50 3.50 -6.93 5.86
C ARG A 50 3.12 -7.84 7.04
N GLU A 51 1.85 -8.20 7.16
CA GLU A 51 1.38 -9.16 8.17
C GLU A 51 2.04 -10.52 7.98
N LEU A 52 2.00 -11.05 6.75
CA LEU A 52 2.58 -12.35 6.40
C LEU A 52 4.10 -12.36 6.60
N ASP A 53 4.81 -11.29 6.23
CA ASP A 53 6.24 -11.13 6.48
C ASP A 53 6.55 -11.13 8.00
N GLY A 54 5.68 -10.52 8.79
CA GLY A 54 5.74 -10.54 10.25
C GLY A 54 5.53 -11.94 10.83
N GLU A 55 4.52 -12.67 10.34
CA GLU A 55 4.24 -14.06 10.71
C GLU A 55 5.41 -14.99 10.35
N LEU A 56 5.93 -14.85 9.13
CA LEU A 56 7.06 -15.63 8.63
C LEU A 56 8.31 -15.36 9.47
N SER A 57 8.58 -14.10 9.80
CA SER A 57 9.68 -13.74 10.70
C SER A 57 9.54 -14.34 12.09
N ARG A 58 8.32 -14.42 12.64
CA ARG A 58 8.05 -15.09 13.93
C ARG A 58 8.28 -16.59 13.83
N MET A 59 7.74 -17.25 12.81
CA MET A 59 7.92 -18.69 12.59
C MET A 59 9.40 -19.05 12.43
N GLN A 60 10.15 -18.29 11.62
CA GLN A 60 11.59 -18.47 11.44
C GLN A 60 12.39 -18.31 12.74
N LEU A 61 11.97 -17.40 13.61
CA LEU A 61 12.58 -17.23 14.93
C LEU A 61 12.30 -18.45 15.83
N THR A 62 11.05 -18.91 15.88
CA THR A 62 10.66 -20.12 16.62
C THR A 62 11.44 -21.34 16.13
N GLU A 63 11.57 -21.51 14.82
CA GLU A 63 12.34 -22.60 14.21
C GLU A 63 13.84 -22.51 14.54
N GLY A 64 14.42 -21.31 14.47
CA GLY A 64 15.82 -21.08 14.82
C GLY A 64 16.11 -21.34 16.31
N LEU A 65 15.16 -21.02 17.20
CA LEU A 65 15.23 -21.33 18.63
C LEU A 65 15.05 -22.83 18.91
N ALA A 66 14.18 -23.51 18.15
CA ALA A 66 13.97 -24.96 18.23
C ALA A 66 15.13 -25.79 17.62
N GLY A 67 16.19 -25.13 17.12
CA GLY A 67 17.40 -25.78 16.66
C GLY A 67 17.49 -26.02 15.15
N GLY A 68 16.61 -25.43 14.33
CA GLY A 68 16.70 -25.49 12.87
C GLY A 68 18.00 -24.89 12.33
N SER A 69 18.77 -25.66 11.55
CA SER A 69 20.12 -25.30 11.07
C SER A 69 20.18 -24.04 10.21
N ARG A 70 19.09 -23.66 9.52
CA ARG A 70 19.10 -22.60 8.50
C ARG A 70 18.95 -21.18 9.06
N ASN A 71 18.40 -21.04 10.26
CA ASN A 71 18.10 -19.73 10.89
C ASN A 71 18.67 -19.57 12.30
N ARG A 72 19.51 -20.51 12.75
CA ARG A 72 20.11 -20.51 14.10
C ARG A 72 20.91 -19.23 14.39
N ASP A 73 21.66 -18.72 13.41
CA ASP A 73 22.48 -17.51 13.58
C ASP A 73 21.65 -16.23 13.73
N LYS A 74 20.56 -16.09 12.96
CA LYS A 74 19.62 -14.96 13.08
C LYS A 74 18.88 -14.98 14.42
N ALA A 75 18.44 -16.16 14.86
CA ALA A 75 17.82 -16.34 16.17
C ALA A 75 18.80 -15.99 17.31
N ARG A 76 20.04 -16.49 17.23
CA ARG A 76 21.09 -16.20 18.21
C ARG A 76 21.45 -14.73 18.27
N ALA A 77 21.56 -14.04 17.13
CA ALA A 77 21.82 -12.60 17.09
C ALA A 77 20.70 -11.78 17.79
N ARG A 78 19.44 -12.18 17.61
CA ARG A 78 18.29 -11.52 18.23
C ARG A 78 18.20 -11.80 19.73
N VAL A 79 18.46 -13.03 20.16
CA VAL A 79 18.58 -13.40 21.60
C VAL A 79 19.70 -12.62 22.26
N ASN A 80 20.88 -12.53 21.62
CA ASN A 80 22.00 -11.75 22.15
C ASN A 80 21.67 -10.26 22.28
N ARG A 81 20.83 -9.71 21.41
CA ARG A 81 20.36 -8.32 21.52
C ARG A 81 19.42 -8.14 22.70
N LEU A 82 18.47 -9.05 22.88
CA LEU A 82 17.56 -9.06 24.02
C LEU A 82 18.31 -9.23 25.35
N MET A 83 19.31 -10.11 25.41
CA MET A 83 20.16 -10.27 26.59
C MET A 83 20.88 -8.97 26.96
N ARG A 84 21.40 -8.22 25.97
CA ARG A 84 22.02 -6.90 26.23
C ARG A 84 21.03 -5.86 26.75
N GLU A 85 19.78 -5.90 26.28
CA GLU A 85 18.72 -5.01 26.81
C GLU A 85 18.35 -5.39 28.24
N VAL A 86 18.26 -6.69 28.54
CA VAL A 86 18.04 -7.20 29.91
C VAL A 86 19.20 -6.78 30.82
N ASP A 87 20.46 -6.99 30.41
CA ASP A 87 21.64 -6.57 31.16
C ASP A 87 21.64 -5.05 31.40
N LYS A 88 21.23 -4.26 30.41
CA LYS A 88 21.10 -2.81 30.55
C LYS A 88 20.01 -2.43 31.56
N CYS A 89 18.87 -3.12 31.55
CA CYS A 89 17.81 -2.91 32.55
C CYS A 89 18.27 -3.32 33.95
N ILE A 90 18.97 -4.45 34.10
CA ILE A 90 19.57 -4.89 35.37
C ILE A 90 20.57 -3.85 35.88
N ALA A 91 21.44 -3.34 35.01
CA ALA A 91 22.40 -2.30 35.37
C ALA A 91 21.74 -0.97 35.79
N LEU A 92 20.58 -0.64 35.21
CA LEU A 92 19.79 0.53 35.63
C LEU A 92 19.11 0.32 36.99
N LEU A 93 18.66 -0.91 37.30
CA LEU A 93 18.07 -1.28 38.59
C LEU A 93 19.11 -1.45 39.70
N GLY A 94 20.35 -1.81 39.34
CA GLY A 94 21.46 -2.04 40.28
C GLY A 94 22.29 -0.79 40.61
N ARG A 95 21.94 0.40 40.08
CA ARG A 95 22.55 1.66 40.54
C ARG A 95 21.89 2.07 41.86
N PRO A 96 22.61 2.07 43.00
CA PRO A 96 22.16 2.85 44.15
C PRO A 96 22.25 4.34 43.78
N GLU A 97 21.37 5.17 44.33
CA GLU A 97 21.46 6.64 44.21
C GLU A 97 22.84 7.17 44.63
#